data_AF-A0A373W106-F1
#
_entry.id   AF-A0A373W106-F1
#
_cell.length_a   1.000
_cell.length_b   1.000
_cell.length_c   1.000
_cell.angle_alpha   90.00
_cell.angle_beta   90.00
_cell.angle_gamma   90.00
#
_symmetry.space_group_name_H-M   'P 1'
#
loop_
_entity.id
_entity.type
_entity.pdbx_description
1 polymer ?
#
loop_
_entity_poly.entity_id
_entity_poly.type
_entity_poly.pdbx_seq_one_letter_code
_entity_poly.pdbx_strand_id
1 'polypeptide(L)'
;MKIIKYEEKYRDDMIFMILEAKNALGRVPGLNEDLLDSEQHNDRKDIVEEYKANRIDYTDVPEEENPFSQLPYVYKALDFMKIKHTEVIGYETDDVIASYVIRYSRKISCLISS
;
A
#
# COMPACT_ATOMS: atom_id res chain seq x y z
N MET A 1 29.13 2.24 4.15
CA MET A 1 27.92 1.89 3.38
C MET A 1 28.31 1.76 1.91
N LYS A 2 28.09 0.60 1.28
CA LYS A 2 28.46 0.35 -0.12
C LYS A 2 27.16 0.19 -0.90
N ILE A 3 26.84 1.17 -1.76
CA ILE A 3 25.66 1.09 -2.62
C ILE A 3 26.01 0.19 -3.79
N ILE A 4 25.33 -0.95 -3.88
CA ILE A 4 25.46 -1.92 -4.96
C ILE A 4 24.28 -1.77 -5.91
N LYS A 5 24.54 -1.89 -7.22
CA LYS A 5 23.47 -1.91 -8.22
C LYS A 5 22.64 -3.18 -8.03
N TYR A 6 21.33 -3.02 -8.11
CA TYR A 6 20.42 -4.16 -8.13
C TYR A 6 20.72 -5.06 -9.34
N GLU A 7 20.63 -6.37 -9.10
CA GLU A 7 20.65 -7.45 -10.08
C GLU A 7 19.46 -8.37 -9.77
N GLU A 8 18.90 -9.04 -10.78
CA GLU A 8 17.70 -9.87 -10.62
C GLU A 8 17.86 -11.01 -9.59
N LYS A 9 19.09 -11.48 -9.39
CA LYS A 9 19.41 -12.49 -8.37
C LYS A 9 19.11 -12.03 -6.93
N TYR A 10 18.95 -10.72 -6.70
CA TYR A 10 18.60 -10.15 -5.40
C TYR A 10 17.10 -9.85 -5.25
N ARG A 11 16.26 -10.27 -6.22
CA ARG A 11 14.80 -10.06 -6.16
C ARG A 11 14.23 -10.59 -4.85
N ASP A 12 14.59 -11.82 -4.50
CA ASP A 12 14.08 -12.51 -3.32
C ASP A 12 14.58 -11.84 -2.03
N ASP A 13 15.84 -11.41 -1.99
CA ASP A 13 16.42 -10.66 -0.87
C ASP A 13 15.69 -9.31 -0.68
N MET A 14 15.34 -8.62 -1.77
CA MET A 14 14.65 -7.34 -1.72
C MET A 14 13.19 -7.50 -1.28
N ILE A 15 12.52 -8.54 -1.77
CA ILE A 15 11.20 -8.96 -1.30
C ILE A 15 11.26 -9.28 0.19
N PHE A 16 12.23 -10.09 0.61
CA PHE A 16 12.40 -10.46 2.02
C PHE A 16 12.65 -9.23 2.90
N MET A 17 13.45 -8.27 2.43
CA MET A 17 13.68 -7.00 3.12
C MET A 17 12.39 -6.17 3.28
N ILE A 18 11.53 -6.12 2.25
CA ILE A 18 10.23 -5.44 2.30
C ILE A 18 9.28 -6.17 3.26
N LEU A 19 9.25 -7.51 3.23
CA LEU A 19 8.41 -8.31 4.13
C LEU A 19 8.88 -8.20 5.58
N GLU A 20 10.18 -8.21 5.83
CA GLU A 20 10.76 -8.00 7.16
C GLU A 20 10.53 -6.58 7.68
N ALA A 21 10.57 -5.56 6.81
CA ALA A 21 10.20 -4.21 7.18
C ALA A 21 8.70 -4.11 7.53
N LYS A 22 7.81 -4.77 6.78
CA LYS A 22 6.37 -4.88 7.09
C LYS A 22 6.16 -5.59 8.45
N ASN A 23 6.89 -6.68 8.72
CA ASN A 23 6.91 -7.38 10.01
C ASN A 23 7.37 -6.48 11.17
N ALA A 24 8.46 -5.73 10.98
CA ALA A 24 9.02 -4.85 12.00
C ALA A 24 8.06 -3.70 12.37
N LEU A 25 7.17 -3.32 11.46
CA LEU A 25 6.08 -2.36 11.69
C LEU A 25 4.82 -3.01 12.32
N GLY A 26 4.89 -4.27 12.72
CA GLY A 26 3.79 -5.00 13.37
C GLY A 26 2.67 -5.42 12.40
N ARG A 27 2.93 -5.49 11.09
CA ARG A 27 1.96 -5.89 10.07
C ARG A 27 2.28 -7.28 9.51
N VAL A 28 1.24 -8.01 9.09
CA VAL A 28 1.41 -9.33 8.46
C VAL A 28 1.85 -9.15 7.00
N PRO A 29 2.98 -9.71 6.55
CA PRO A 29 3.46 -9.51 5.19
C PRO A 29 2.75 -10.44 4.20
N GLY A 30 2.22 -9.86 3.11
CA GLY A 30 1.72 -10.61 1.95
C GLY A 30 2.27 -10.05 0.63
N LEU A 31 2.48 -10.93 -0.35
CA LEU A 31 2.79 -10.57 -1.74
C LEU A 31 1.50 -10.64 -2.55
N ASN A 32 0.92 -9.50 -2.92
CA ASN A 32 -0.06 -9.33 -3.99
C ASN A 32 -0.18 -7.83 -4.31
N GLU A 33 -0.95 -7.48 -5.34
CA GLU A 33 -1.18 -6.10 -5.80
C GLU A 33 -1.36 -5.18 -4.58
N ASP A 34 -0.37 -4.31 -4.33
CA ASP A 34 -0.45 -3.35 -3.23
C ASP A 34 -1.53 -2.34 -3.63
N LEU A 35 -2.71 -2.52 -3.05
CA LEU A 35 -3.75 -1.51 -3.02
C LEU A 35 -3.37 -0.52 -1.93
N LEU A 36 -3.10 0.71 -2.34
CA LEU A 36 -2.73 1.77 -1.41
C LEU A 36 -3.94 2.65 -1.16
N ASP A 37 -4.18 2.96 0.12
CA ASP A 37 -5.18 3.93 0.51
C ASP A 37 -4.69 5.29 0.02
N SER A 38 -5.50 5.97 -0.79
CA SER A 38 -5.16 7.33 -1.22
C SER A 38 -5.26 8.27 -0.01
N GLU A 39 -4.44 9.33 0.00
CA GLU A 39 -4.52 10.40 1.01
C GLU A 39 -5.84 11.19 0.91
N GLN A 40 -6.60 10.99 -0.16
CA GLN A 40 -7.75 11.81 -0.51
C GLN A 40 -8.96 11.55 0.38
N HIS A 41 -9.70 12.63 0.64
CA HIS A 41 -10.97 12.60 1.35
C HIS A 41 -11.96 11.64 0.67
N ASN A 42 -12.69 10.87 1.50
CA ASN A 42 -13.80 10.05 1.05
C ASN A 42 -15.13 10.57 1.61
N ASP A 43 -16.21 10.24 0.91
CA ASP A 43 -17.57 10.66 1.23
C ASP A 43 -18.05 10.17 2.61
N ARG A 44 -17.33 9.22 3.26
CA ARG A 44 -17.72 8.68 4.57
C ARG A 44 -17.56 9.70 5.68
N LYS A 45 -16.56 10.59 5.60
CA LYS A 45 -16.41 11.71 6.55
C LYS A 45 -17.58 12.69 6.48
N ASP A 46 -18.16 12.88 5.28
CA ASP A 46 -19.32 13.76 5.10
C ASP A 46 -20.61 13.17 5.69
N ILE A 47 -20.66 11.83 5.81
CA ILE A 47 -21.79 11.12 6.41
C ILE A 47 -21.60 10.96 7.93
N VAL A 48 -20.37 10.67 8.37
CA VAL A 48 -20.00 10.45 9.76
C VAL A 48 -18.71 11.21 10.05
N GLU A 49 -18.86 12.39 10.66
CA GLU A 49 -17.74 13.31 10.95
C GLU A 49 -16.64 12.65 11.81
N GLU A 50 -17.00 11.77 12.74
CA GLU A 50 -16.06 11.08 13.63
C GLU A 50 -15.30 9.93 12.96
N TYR A 51 -15.66 9.57 11.72
CA TYR A 51 -15.07 8.44 11.02
C TYR A 51 -13.57 8.67 10.77
N LYS A 52 -12.73 7.84 11.43
CA LYS A 52 -11.26 7.93 11.40
C LYS A 52 -10.71 9.29 11.87
N ALA A 53 -11.49 10.10 12.59
CA ALA A 53 -11.08 11.42 13.07
C ALA A 53 -9.92 11.38 14.09
N ASN A 54 -9.65 10.20 14.66
CA ASN A 54 -8.53 9.95 15.57
C ASN A 54 -7.18 9.73 14.86
N ARG A 55 -7.14 9.73 13.52
CA ARG A 55 -5.90 9.62 12.75
C ARG A 55 -5.20 10.97 12.64
N ILE A 56 -3.87 10.95 12.58
CA ILE A 56 -3.08 12.15 12.30
C ILE A 56 -3.41 12.61 10.89
N ASP A 57 -3.77 13.89 10.77
CA ASP A 57 -3.92 14.56 9.49
C ASP A 57 -2.55 15.06 9.03
N TYR A 58 -2.12 14.62 7.86
CA TYR A 58 -0.82 14.98 7.28
C TYR A 58 -0.91 16.12 6.25
N THR A 59 -2.11 16.67 6.02
CA THR A 59 -2.36 17.71 5.01
C THR A 59 -1.44 18.93 5.16
N ASP A 60 -1.16 19.32 6.41
CA ASP A 60 -0.32 20.48 6.73
C ASP A 60 1.11 20.11 7.17
N VAL A 61 1.49 18.83 7.07
CA VAL A 61 2.82 18.35 7.46
C VAL A 61 3.82 18.59 6.32
N PRO A 62 5.01 19.18 6.59
CA PRO A 62 6.03 19.38 5.56
C PRO A 62 6.40 18.08 4.83
N GLU A 63 6.68 18.17 3.53
CA GLU A 63 7.00 17.01 2.68
C GLU A 63 8.12 16.15 3.26
N GLU A 64 9.14 16.75 3.90
CA GLU A 64 10.28 15.99 4.47
C GLU A 64 9.88 15.13 5.69
N GLU A 65 8.80 15.50 6.37
CA GLU A 65 8.27 14.82 7.54
C GLU A 65 6.98 14.02 7.22
N ASN A 66 6.37 14.30 6.07
CA ASN A 66 5.15 13.62 5.63
C ASN A 66 5.50 12.20 5.13
N PRO A 67 4.94 11.14 5.74
CA PRO A 67 5.22 9.76 5.32
C PRO A 67 4.75 9.47 3.89
N PHE A 68 3.76 10.21 3.35
CA PHE A 68 3.27 10.04 1.99
C PHE A 68 4.27 10.47 0.92
N SER A 69 5.28 11.29 1.26
CA SER A 69 6.42 11.61 0.39
C SER A 69 7.20 10.37 -0.09
N GLN A 70 7.02 9.23 0.59
CA GLN A 70 7.67 7.97 0.24
C GLN A 70 6.93 7.18 -0.86
N LEU A 71 5.65 7.47 -1.12
CA LEU A 71 4.82 6.75 -2.08
C LEU A 71 5.42 6.69 -3.50
N PRO A 72 6.02 7.77 -4.05
CA PRO A 72 6.67 7.70 -5.36
C PRO A 72 7.82 6.68 -5.42
N TYR A 73 8.53 6.46 -4.32
CA TYR A 73 9.59 5.45 -4.26
C TYR A 73 9.02 4.03 -4.16
N VAL A 74 7.92 3.86 -3.43
CA VAL A 74 7.17 2.59 -3.39
C VAL A 74 6.68 2.21 -4.78
N TYR A 75 6.01 3.13 -5.49
CA TYR A 75 5.54 2.88 -6.86
C TYR A 75 6.67 2.52 -7.81
N LYS A 76 7.79 3.25 -7.77
CA LYS A 76 8.98 2.93 -8.56
C LYS A 76 9.53 1.53 -8.24
N ALA A 77 9.53 1.12 -6.98
CA ALA A 77 9.97 -0.22 -6.60
C ALA A 77 9.02 -1.30 -7.12
N LEU A 78 7.71 -1.09 -7.01
CA LEU A 78 6.68 -2.00 -7.53
C LEU A 78 6.78 -2.14 -9.06
N ASP A 79 6.91 -1.02 -9.78
CA ASP A 79 7.13 -0.98 -11.23
C ASP A 79 8.39 -1.74 -11.63
N PHE A 80 9.49 -1.49 -10.92
CA PHE A 80 10.77 -2.13 -11.18
C PHE A 80 10.70 -3.65 -10.97
N MET A 81 9.97 -4.12 -9.96
CA MET A 81 9.74 -5.54 -9.70
C MET A 81 8.71 -6.18 -10.65
N LYS A 82 8.02 -5.35 -11.45
CA LYS A 82 6.88 -5.73 -12.30
C LYS A 82 5.70 -6.29 -11.49
N ILE A 83 5.51 -5.78 -10.28
CA ILE A 83 4.34 -6.05 -9.45
C ILE A 83 3.24 -5.10 -9.91
N LYS A 84 2.07 -5.64 -10.24
CA LYS A 84 0.92 -4.81 -10.58
C LYS A 84 0.43 -4.07 -9.33
N HIS A 85 0.10 -2.81 -9.48
CA HIS A 85 -0.44 -1.97 -8.41
C HIS A 85 -1.45 -1.00 -9.00
N THR A 86 -2.35 -0.50 -8.17
CA THR A 86 -3.34 0.49 -8.59
C THR A 86 -3.73 1.37 -7.40
N GLU A 87 -3.98 2.64 -7.69
CA GLU A 87 -4.52 3.61 -6.76
C GLU A 87 -5.93 4.00 -7.24
N VAL A 88 -6.90 3.99 -6.33
CA VAL A 88 -8.29 4.34 -6.65
C VAL A 88 -8.66 5.60 -5.88
N ILE A 89 -9.11 6.61 -6.62
CA ILE A 89 -9.56 7.89 -6.06
C ILE A 89 -10.98 7.75 -5.51
N GLY A 90 -11.21 8.29 -4.32
CA GLY A 90 -12.54 8.41 -3.70
C GLY A 90 -13.07 7.13 -3.03
N TYR A 91 -12.31 6.04 -3.09
CA TYR A 91 -12.64 4.77 -2.42
C TYR A 91 -11.46 4.30 -1.60
N GLU A 92 -11.73 3.63 -0.48
CA GLU A 92 -10.67 3.09 0.36
C GLU A 92 -10.15 1.78 -0.22
N THR A 93 -8.93 1.40 0.16
CA THR A 93 -8.35 0.09 -0.22
C THR A 93 -9.29 -1.08 0.11
N ASP A 94 -9.95 -1.03 1.26
CA ASP A 94 -10.88 -2.08 1.70
C ASP A 94 -12.08 -2.23 0.75
N ASP A 95 -12.55 -1.13 0.15
CA ASP A 95 -13.65 -1.14 -0.84
C ASP A 95 -13.22 -1.83 -2.13
N VAL A 96 -11.99 -1.54 -2.57
CA VAL A 96 -11.42 -2.16 -3.76
C VAL A 96 -11.22 -3.65 -3.51
N ILE A 97 -10.65 -4.05 -2.36
CA ILE A 97 -10.49 -5.46 -1.98
C ILE A 97 -11.83 -6.18 -1.97
N ALA A 98 -12.84 -5.60 -1.31
CA ALA A 98 -14.18 -6.20 -1.25
C ALA A 98 -14.77 -6.39 -2.65
N SER A 99 -14.63 -5.39 -3.52
CA SER A 99 -15.11 -5.47 -4.91
C SER A 99 -14.39 -6.58 -5.71
N TYR A 100 -13.07 -6.73 -5.53
CA TYR A 100 -12.27 -7.78 -6.16
C TYR A 100 -12.69 -9.17 -5.68
N VAL A 101 -12.86 -9.35 -4.37
CA VAL A 101 -13.32 -10.63 -3.79
C VAL A 101 -14.69 -11.00 -4.32
N ILE A 102 -15.66 -10.08 -4.30
CA ILE A 102 -17.01 -10.33 -4.82
C ILE A 102 -16.95 -10.74 -6.29
N ARG A 103 -16.10 -10.07 -7.08
CA ARG A 103 -15.98 -10.29 -8.52
C ARG A 103 -15.29 -11.63 -8.88
N TYR A 104 -14.27 -12.01 -8.13
CA TYR A 104 -13.32 -13.05 -8.54
C TYR A 104 -13.24 -14.27 -7.64
N SER A 105 -13.75 -14.23 -6.40
CA SER A 105 -13.71 -15.38 -5.47
C SER A 105 -14.32 -16.68 -6.00
N ARG A 106 -15.28 -16.57 -6.94
CA ARG A 106 -15.90 -17.74 -7.60
C ARG A 106 -15.08 -18.30 -8.76
N LYS A 107 -14.00 -17.61 -9.17
CA LYS A 107 -13.18 -17.95 -10.34
C LYS A 107 -11.75 -18.29 -9.96
N ILE A 108 -11.21 -17.64 -8.94
CA ILE A 108 -9.84 -17.79 -8.47
C ILE A 108 -9.80 -17.71 -6.94
N SER A 109 -8.78 -18.33 -6.33
CA SER A 109 -8.51 -18.16 -4.91
C SER A 109 -7.90 -16.78 -4.66
N CYS A 110 -8.48 -16.03 -3.74
CA CYS A 110 -7.99 -14.71 -3.34
C CYS A 110 -7.27 -14.83 -1.99
N LEU A 111 -6.00 -14.43 -1.92
CA LEU A 111 -5.25 -14.28 -0.68
C LEU A 111 -5.12 -12.79 -0.37
N ILE A 112 -5.61 -12.37 0.79
CA ILE A 112 -5.57 -10.99 1.26
C ILE A 112 -4.68 -10.92 2.49
N SER A 113 -3.80 -9.93 2.52
CA SER A 113 -2.99 -9.58 3.68
C SER A 113 -3.33 -8.15 4.06
N SER A 114 -3.65 -7.94 5.34
CA SER A 114 -4.01 -6.64 5.93
C SER A 114 -3.12 -6.34 7.12
#